data_AF-A0A1L9VGF0-F1
#
_entry.id   AF-A0A1L9VGF0-F1
#
_cell.length_a   1.000
_cell.length_b   1.000
_cell.length_c   1.000
_cell.angle_alpha   90.00
_cell.angle_beta   90.00
_cell.angle_gamma   90.00
#
_symmetry.space_group_name_H-M   'P 1'
#
loop_
_entity.id
_entity.type
_entity.pdbx_description
1 polymer ?
#
loop_
_entity_poly.entity_id
_entity_poly.type
_entity_poly.pdbx_seq_one_letter_code
_entity_poly.pdbx_strand_id
1 'polypeptide(L)'
;MDAEIKKKTFSYRVVLTQNTGWDDVFIVISLATAIVCSSLVTVGIHYGLGMHLLEILDQDDRTIAFKYTIIAPNFSIMNTTTGKISVVLFLLRLMGQAATKTKRTFLYVSTIMSIIVNVMYIVVLMGLCIPAEKIWNSSTPGHCMSLMTQLAIGLLQACEIPSFLYPYETSANYC
;
A
#
# COMPACT_ATOMS: atom_id res chain seq x y z
N MET A 1 0.58 -46.01 17.67
CA MET A 1 0.84 -45.12 18.83
C MET A 1 1.48 -43.79 18.39
N ASP A 2 2.41 -43.81 17.42
CA ASP A 2 3.06 -42.58 16.89
C ASP A 2 2.15 -41.56 16.19
N ALA A 3 1.06 -42.01 15.55
CA ALA A 3 0.13 -41.12 14.85
C ALA A 3 -0.69 -40.23 15.82
N GLU A 4 -1.07 -40.74 16.98
CA GLU A 4 -1.76 -39.95 18.01
C GLU A 4 -0.81 -38.98 18.71
N ILE A 5 0.45 -39.36 18.91
CA ILE A 5 1.49 -38.47 19.45
C ILE A 5 1.72 -37.31 18.49
N LYS A 6 1.90 -37.56 17.17
CA LYS A 6 2.02 -36.48 16.17
C LYS A 6 0.81 -35.56 16.13
N LYS A 7 -0.41 -36.10 16.24
CA LYS A 7 -1.65 -35.30 16.25
C LYS A 7 -1.75 -34.41 17.49
N LYS A 8 -1.41 -34.95 18.66
CA LYS A 8 -1.29 -34.18 19.91
C LYS A 8 -0.16 -33.14 19.81
N THR A 9 0.94 -33.44 19.11
CA THR A 9 2.03 -32.46 18.90
C THR A 9 1.75 -31.34 17.95
N PHE A 10 0.99 -31.63 16.91
CA PHE A 10 0.49 -30.62 16.01
C PHE A 10 -0.51 -29.71 16.72
N SER A 11 -1.46 -30.30 17.47
CA SER A 11 -2.46 -29.53 18.21
C SER A 11 -1.84 -28.67 19.32
N TYR A 12 -0.86 -29.18 20.09
CA TYR A 12 -0.25 -28.37 21.16
C TYR A 12 0.59 -27.22 20.60
N ARG A 13 1.25 -27.36 19.43
CA ARG A 13 2.00 -26.26 18.81
C ARG A 13 1.08 -25.17 18.27
N VAL A 14 -0.09 -25.55 17.76
CA VAL A 14 -1.14 -24.60 17.30
C VAL A 14 -1.82 -23.92 18.50
N VAL A 15 -2.01 -24.64 19.61
CA VAL A 15 -2.62 -24.09 20.84
C VAL A 15 -1.63 -23.21 21.64
N LEU A 16 -0.32 -23.47 21.60
CA LEU A 16 0.68 -22.61 22.26
C LEU A 16 0.79 -21.21 21.61
N THR A 17 0.30 -21.05 20.38
CA THR A 17 0.16 -19.76 19.69
C THR A 17 -1.17 -19.05 20.02
N GLN A 18 -2.00 -19.58 20.93
CA GLN A 18 -3.21 -18.90 21.43
C GLN A 18 -2.94 -17.78 22.44
N ASN A 19 -1.79 -17.12 22.33
CA ASN A 19 -1.74 -15.73 22.72
C ASN A 19 -1.88 -14.89 21.47
N THR A 20 -3.01 -15.08 20.76
CA THR A 20 -3.46 -14.30 19.60
C THR A 20 -3.31 -12.85 19.98
N GLY A 21 -2.16 -12.29 19.62
CA GLY A 21 -1.89 -10.91 19.91
C GLY A 21 -2.83 -10.11 19.03
N TRP A 22 -3.16 -8.90 19.46
CA TRP A 22 -3.69 -7.91 18.52
C TRP A 22 -2.82 -7.83 17.24
N ASP A 23 -1.51 -8.10 17.37
CA ASP A 23 -0.55 -8.28 16.28
C ASP A 23 -0.97 -9.30 15.20
N ASP A 24 -1.42 -10.51 15.58
CA ASP A 24 -1.83 -11.55 14.62
C ASP A 24 -3.07 -11.13 13.81
N VAL A 25 -3.95 -10.33 14.42
CA VAL A 25 -5.12 -9.78 13.74
C VAL A 25 -4.70 -8.74 12.69
N PHE A 26 -3.74 -7.87 13.02
CA PHE A 26 -3.24 -6.87 12.06
C PHE A 26 -2.57 -7.51 10.84
N ILE A 27 -1.79 -8.59 11.01
CA ILE A 27 -1.17 -9.26 9.87
C ILE A 27 -2.21 -9.95 8.97
N VAL A 28 -3.26 -10.54 9.55
CA VAL A 28 -4.34 -11.16 8.77
C VAL A 28 -5.13 -10.11 8.00
N ILE A 29 -5.44 -8.97 8.63
CA ILE A 29 -6.09 -7.83 7.95
C ILE A 29 -5.22 -7.30 6.81
N SER A 30 -3.91 -7.16 7.04
CA SER A 30 -2.96 -6.76 6.01
C SER A 30 -3.03 -7.71 4.82
N LEU A 31 -2.90 -9.02 5.07
CA LEU A 31 -2.96 -10.04 4.03
C LEU A 31 -4.27 -10.02 3.25
N ALA A 32 -5.42 -9.91 3.95
CA ALA A 32 -6.73 -9.81 3.31
C ALA A 32 -6.80 -8.58 2.39
N THR A 33 -6.32 -7.43 2.85
CA THR A 33 -6.30 -6.18 2.07
C THR A 33 -5.35 -6.29 0.87
N ALA A 34 -4.22 -7.00 1.01
CA ALA A 34 -3.30 -7.28 -0.08
C ALA A 34 -3.96 -8.11 -1.18
N ILE A 35 -4.69 -9.17 -0.82
CA ILE A 35 -5.41 -10.03 -1.76
C ILE A 35 -6.47 -9.22 -2.51
N VAL A 36 -7.22 -8.38 -1.79
CA VAL A 36 -8.22 -7.48 -2.40
C VAL A 36 -7.54 -6.54 -3.39
N CYS A 37 -6.43 -5.91 -3.01
CA CYS A 37 -5.66 -5.04 -3.91
C CYS A 37 -5.22 -5.79 -5.18
N SER A 38 -4.62 -6.97 -5.04
CA SER A 38 -4.19 -7.77 -6.19
C SER A 38 -5.37 -8.12 -7.11
N SER A 39 -6.51 -8.51 -6.54
CA SER A 39 -7.70 -8.82 -7.33
C SER A 39 -8.24 -7.61 -8.09
N LEU A 40 -8.28 -6.43 -7.47
CA LEU A 40 -8.69 -5.18 -8.10
C LEU A 40 -7.78 -4.80 -9.26
N VAL A 41 -6.46 -4.96 -9.10
CA VAL A 41 -5.49 -4.71 -10.18
C VAL A 41 -5.67 -5.70 -11.32
N THR A 42 -5.84 -6.99 -11.03
CA THR A 42 -6.08 -8.01 -12.06
C THR A 42 -7.35 -7.72 -12.86
N VAL A 43 -8.44 -7.33 -12.18
CA VAL A 43 -9.68 -6.90 -12.84
C VAL A 43 -9.44 -5.64 -13.68
N GLY A 44 -8.73 -4.64 -13.15
CA GLY A 44 -8.36 -3.45 -13.91
C GLY A 44 -7.61 -3.79 -15.20
N ILE A 45 -6.61 -4.68 -15.13
CA ILE A 45 -5.84 -5.13 -16.31
C ILE A 45 -6.77 -5.78 -17.35
N HIS A 46 -7.75 -6.55 -16.90
CA HIS A 46 -8.73 -7.17 -17.81
C HIS A 46 -9.58 -6.12 -18.57
N TYR A 47 -9.84 -4.95 -17.97
CA TYR A 47 -10.52 -3.82 -18.63
C TYR A 47 -9.55 -2.91 -19.41
N GLY A 48 -8.29 -3.31 -19.62
CA GLY A 48 -7.32 -2.55 -20.41
C GLY A 48 -6.46 -1.57 -19.60
N LEU A 49 -6.39 -1.71 -18.28
CA LEU A 49 -5.43 -0.96 -17.46
C LEU A 49 -3.99 -1.22 -17.94
N GLY A 50 -3.32 -0.17 -18.42
CA GLY A 50 -1.95 -0.24 -18.96
C GLY A 50 -1.84 -0.34 -20.48
N MET A 51 -2.96 -0.49 -21.20
CA MET A 51 -3.01 -0.41 -22.66
C MET A 51 -3.01 1.05 -23.13
N HIS A 52 -2.49 1.30 -24.34
CA HIS A 52 -2.54 2.65 -24.91
C HIS A 52 -4.01 3.05 -25.11
N LEU A 53 -4.38 4.30 -24.79
CA LEU A 53 -5.78 4.76 -24.82
C LEU A 53 -6.47 4.60 -26.19
N LEU A 54 -5.70 4.38 -27.26
CA LEU A 54 -6.17 4.17 -28.63
C LEU A 54 -6.54 2.71 -28.93
N GLU A 55 -6.12 1.77 -28.09
CA GLU A 55 -6.31 0.32 -28.29
C GLU A 55 -7.56 -0.20 -27.58
N ILE A 56 -8.16 0.63 -26.71
CA ILE A 56 -9.39 0.33 -25.99
C ILE A 56 -10.57 0.86 -26.81
N LEU A 57 -11.25 -0.05 -27.52
CA LEU A 57 -12.32 0.25 -28.47
C LEU A 57 -13.61 0.78 -27.80
N ASP A 58 -13.87 0.39 -26.55
CA ASP A 58 -15.07 0.81 -25.83
C ASP A 58 -14.78 1.92 -24.81
N GLN A 59 -15.63 2.94 -24.77
CA GLN A 59 -15.43 4.11 -23.92
C GLN A 59 -15.82 3.84 -22.46
N ASP A 60 -16.80 2.96 -22.24
CA ASP A 60 -17.24 2.57 -20.90
C ASP A 60 -16.17 1.75 -20.17
N ASP A 61 -15.52 0.81 -20.87
CA ASP A 61 -14.38 0.04 -20.35
C ASP A 61 -13.21 0.93 -19.94
N ARG A 62 -12.92 2.01 -20.70
CA ARG A 62 -11.89 3.00 -20.34
C ARG A 62 -12.21 3.68 -19.03
N THR A 63 -13.45 4.13 -18.85
CA THR A 63 -13.89 4.77 -17.61
C THR A 63 -13.79 3.82 -16.42
N ILE A 64 -14.12 2.54 -16.61
CA ILE A 64 -13.99 1.52 -15.57
C ILE A 64 -12.51 1.27 -15.22
N ALA A 65 -11.64 1.13 -16.22
CA ALA A 65 -10.20 0.97 -16.01
C ALA A 65 -9.60 2.14 -15.21
N PHE A 66 -9.94 3.38 -15.56
CA PHE A 66 -9.47 4.56 -14.83
C PHE A 66 -9.95 4.60 -13.37
N LYS A 67 -11.18 4.16 -13.08
CA LYS A 67 -11.66 4.04 -11.70
C LYS A 67 -10.81 3.07 -10.90
N TYR A 68 -10.46 1.92 -11.47
CA TYR A 68 -9.59 0.94 -10.81
C TYR A 68 -8.16 1.46 -10.61
N THR A 69 -7.63 2.31 -11.50
CA THR A 69 -6.34 2.99 -11.31
C THR A 69 -6.29 3.84 -10.05
N ILE A 70 -7.41 4.45 -9.66
CA ILE A 70 -7.47 5.29 -8.46
C ILE A 70 -7.77 4.45 -7.21
N ILE A 71 -8.67 3.48 -7.32
CA ILE A 71 -9.11 2.69 -6.17
C ILE A 71 -8.05 1.68 -5.71
N ALA A 72 -7.38 1.00 -6.64
CA ALA A 72 -6.45 -0.08 -6.29
C ALA A 72 -5.24 0.40 -5.45
N PRO A 73 -4.57 1.52 -5.78
CA PRO A 73 -3.49 2.05 -4.94
C PRO A 73 -3.92 2.30 -3.49
N ASN A 74 -5.13 2.82 -3.24
CA ASN A 74 -5.61 3.07 -1.87
C ASN A 74 -5.58 1.81 -0.99
N PHE A 75 -5.97 0.65 -1.53
CA PHE A 75 -5.89 -0.62 -0.80
C PHE A 75 -4.45 -1.10 -0.59
N SER A 76 -3.57 -0.89 -1.58
CA SER A 76 -2.14 -1.20 -1.46
C SER A 76 -1.49 -0.44 -0.30
N ILE A 77 -1.87 0.83 -0.13
CA ILE A 77 -1.39 1.74 0.91
C ILE A 77 -1.86 1.28 2.29
N MET A 78 -3.14 0.93 2.40
CA MET A 78 -3.70 0.39 3.63
C MET A 78 -3.00 -0.90 4.05
N ASN A 79 -2.77 -1.81 3.10
CA ASN A 79 -1.99 -3.03 3.35
C ASN A 79 -0.57 -2.69 3.83
N THR A 80 0.14 -1.81 3.15
CA THR A 80 1.53 -1.45 3.49
C THR A 80 1.61 -0.83 4.90
N THR A 81 0.65 0.02 5.26
CA THR A 81 0.59 0.64 6.60
C THR A 81 0.30 -0.40 7.68
N THR A 82 -0.69 -1.26 7.46
CA THR A 82 -1.09 -2.29 8.43
C THR A 82 0.01 -3.34 8.62
N GLY A 83 0.68 -3.73 7.53
CA GLY A 83 1.82 -4.64 7.57
C GLY A 83 3.00 -4.06 8.35
N LYS A 84 3.34 -2.77 8.14
CA LYS A 84 4.37 -2.09 8.95
C LYS A 84 4.01 -2.05 10.42
N ILE A 85 2.77 -1.74 10.77
CA ILE A 85 2.30 -1.71 12.16
C ILE A 85 2.43 -3.09 12.80
N SER A 86 2.01 -4.16 12.12
CA SER A 86 2.17 -5.52 12.64
C SER A 86 3.64 -5.89 12.84
N VAL A 87 4.50 -5.67 11.84
CA VAL A 87 5.94 -5.96 12.00
C VAL A 87 6.55 -5.20 13.17
N VAL A 88 6.20 -3.92 13.36
CA VAL A 88 6.67 -3.13 14.50
C VAL A 88 6.15 -3.67 15.83
N LEU A 89 4.86 -4.01 15.93
CA LEU A 89 4.28 -4.59 17.15
C LEU A 89 4.91 -5.95 17.49
N PHE A 90 5.10 -6.80 16.48
CA PHE A 90 5.81 -8.07 16.60
C PHE A 90 7.24 -7.87 17.11
N LEU A 91 7.99 -6.93 16.52
CA LEU A 91 9.36 -6.60 16.96
C LEU A 91 9.39 -6.05 18.39
N LEU A 92 8.46 -5.17 18.76
CA LEU A 92 8.37 -4.64 20.13
C LEU A 92 8.09 -5.76 21.14
N ARG A 93 7.25 -6.72 20.79
CA ARG A 93 6.96 -7.88 21.62
C ARG A 93 8.16 -8.82 21.73
N LEU A 94 8.84 -9.08 20.61
CA LEU A 94 10.00 -9.97 20.54
C LEU A 94 11.20 -9.43 21.31
N MET A 95 11.47 -8.12 21.22
CA MET A 95 12.61 -7.50 21.90
C MET A 95 12.41 -7.34 23.42
N GLY A 96 11.17 -7.47 23.91
CA GLY A 96 10.85 -7.50 25.34
C GLY A 96 11.46 -6.34 26.15
N GLN A 97 11.93 -6.64 27.37
CA GLN A 97 12.63 -5.70 28.26
C GLN A 97 14.08 -5.41 27.84
N ALA A 98 14.63 -6.15 26.86
CA ALA A 98 16.01 -6.01 26.40
C ALA A 98 16.19 -4.88 25.36
N ALA A 99 15.10 -4.33 24.84
CA ALA A 99 15.16 -3.19 23.93
C ALA A 99 15.61 -1.91 24.64
N THR A 100 16.72 -1.33 24.20
CA THR A 100 17.11 0.04 24.57
C THR A 100 15.96 1.01 24.29
N LYS A 101 15.64 1.90 25.23
CA LYS A 101 14.54 2.88 25.09
C LYS A 101 14.57 3.63 23.76
N THR A 102 15.76 3.94 23.26
CA THR A 102 16.00 4.57 21.95
C THR A 102 15.41 3.79 20.77
N LYS A 103 15.58 2.46 20.74
CA LYS A 103 15.05 1.61 19.65
C LYS A 103 13.54 1.55 19.68
N ARG A 104 12.95 1.48 20.89
CA ARG A 104 11.49 1.51 21.08
C ARG A 104 10.90 2.82 20.59
N THR A 105 11.50 3.96 20.95
CA THR A 105 11.06 5.28 20.47
C THR A 105 11.18 5.39 18.95
N PHE A 106 12.28 4.92 18.35
CA PHE A 106 12.47 4.94 16.90
C PHE A 106 11.37 4.16 16.16
N LEU A 107 11.00 2.97 16.64
CA LEU A 107 9.94 2.16 16.07
C LEU A 107 8.57 2.85 16.10
N TYR A 108 8.23 3.51 17.22
CA TYR A 108 7.00 4.29 17.30
C TYR A 108 7.01 5.50 16.38
N VAL A 109 8.12 6.24 16.33
CA VAL A 109 8.26 7.42 15.46
C VAL A 109 8.15 7.03 13.98
N SER A 110 8.82 5.95 13.58
CA SER A 110 8.72 5.43 12.21
C SER A 110 7.28 5.06 11.85
N THR A 111 6.56 4.39 12.75
CA THR A 111 5.15 4.02 12.53
C THR A 111 4.25 5.25 12.35
N ILE A 112 4.41 6.26 13.20
CA ILE A 112 3.62 7.49 13.13
C ILE A 112 3.95 8.26 11.84
N MET A 113 5.23 8.33 11.48
CA MET A 113 5.70 8.98 10.26
C MET A 113 5.10 8.30 9.02
N SER A 114 5.09 6.97 8.97
CA SER A 114 4.42 6.23 7.89
C SER A 114 2.93 6.60 7.80
N ILE A 115 2.19 6.62 8.91
CA ILE A 115 0.76 6.99 8.90
C ILE A 115 0.54 8.37 8.29
N ILE A 116 1.37 9.36 8.67
CA ILE A 116 1.30 10.72 8.13
C ILE A 116 1.53 10.72 6.62
N VAL A 117 2.57 10.05 6.13
CA VAL A 117 2.87 9.95 4.69
C VAL A 117 1.73 9.30 3.92
N ASN A 118 1.12 8.24 4.48
CA ASN A 118 0.00 7.56 3.84
C ASN A 118 -1.25 8.43 3.75
N VAL A 119 -1.57 9.22 4.80
CA VAL A 119 -2.67 10.18 4.76
C VAL A 119 -2.42 11.26 3.70
N MET A 120 -1.20 11.80 3.63
CA MET A 120 -0.83 12.78 2.61
C MET A 120 -0.97 12.21 1.19
N TYR A 121 -0.58 10.94 0.99
CA TYR A 121 -0.70 10.29 -0.30
C TYR A 121 -2.16 10.13 -0.74
N ILE A 122 -3.09 9.78 0.16
CA ILE A 122 -4.53 9.68 -0.16
C ILE A 122 -5.07 11.04 -0.63
N VAL A 123 -4.67 12.13 0.03
CA VAL A 123 -5.06 13.49 -0.37
C VAL A 123 -4.53 13.83 -1.76
N VAL A 124 -3.27 13.48 -2.05
CA VAL A 124 -2.65 13.72 -3.36
C VAL A 124 -3.27 12.85 -4.45
N LEU A 125 -3.62 11.59 -4.16
CA LEU A 125 -4.35 10.70 -5.07
C LEU A 125 -5.70 11.30 -5.47
N MET A 126 -6.45 11.82 -4.50
CA MET A 126 -7.71 12.52 -4.76
C MET A 126 -7.50 13.79 -5.60
N GLY A 127 -6.34 14.44 -5.46
CA GLY A 127 -5.93 15.64 -6.19
C GLY A 127 -5.15 15.40 -7.49
N LEU A 128 -5.07 14.17 -8.00
CA LEU A 128 -4.32 13.85 -9.24
C LEU A 128 -4.80 14.67 -10.45
N CYS A 129 -6.09 14.97 -10.51
CA CYS A 129 -6.66 15.93 -11.44
C CYS A 129 -7.61 16.86 -10.70
N ILE A 130 -7.62 18.12 -11.11
CA ILE A 130 -8.55 19.13 -10.61
C ILE A 130 -9.42 19.56 -11.79
N PRO A 131 -10.74 19.26 -11.80
CA PRO A 131 -11.49 18.43 -10.84
C PRO A 131 -11.20 16.92 -11.00
N ALA A 132 -11.40 16.14 -9.92
CA ALA A 132 -11.19 14.69 -9.93
C ALA A 132 -12.04 13.97 -10.99
N GLU A 133 -13.17 14.56 -11.37
CA GLU A 133 -14.08 14.06 -12.41
C GLU A 133 -13.42 13.95 -13.79
N LYS A 134 -12.37 14.74 -14.02
CA LYS A 134 -11.59 14.69 -15.27
C LYS A 134 -10.87 13.35 -15.48
N ILE A 135 -10.63 12.59 -14.41
CA ILE A 135 -9.97 11.27 -14.48
C ILE A 135 -10.80 10.30 -15.31
N TRP A 136 -12.13 10.32 -15.17
CA TRP A 136 -13.02 9.40 -15.88
C TRP A 136 -13.81 10.05 -17.01
N ASN A 137 -13.95 11.38 -17.01
CA ASN A 137 -14.63 12.12 -18.07
C ASN A 137 -13.67 13.13 -18.72
N SER A 138 -13.11 12.76 -19.88
CA SER A 138 -12.16 13.61 -20.60
C SER A 138 -12.77 14.92 -21.13
N SER A 139 -14.11 15.05 -21.16
CA SER A 139 -14.79 16.28 -21.60
C SER A 139 -14.86 17.37 -20.54
N THR A 140 -14.52 17.08 -19.28
CA THR A 140 -14.52 18.08 -18.20
C THR A 140 -13.28 18.98 -18.27
N PRO A 141 -13.43 20.33 -18.22
CA PRO A 141 -12.29 21.24 -18.17
C PRO A 141 -11.55 21.10 -16.83
N GLY A 142 -10.22 21.08 -16.89
CA GLY A 142 -9.37 20.86 -15.71
C GLY A 142 -7.92 20.61 -16.07
N HIS A 143 -7.06 20.47 -15.06
CA HIS A 143 -5.65 20.12 -15.24
C HIS A 143 -5.34 18.84 -14.47
N CYS A 144 -4.55 17.96 -15.07
CA CYS A 144 -4.05 16.75 -14.45
C CYS A 144 -2.56 16.89 -14.18
N MET A 145 -2.11 16.28 -13.10
CA MET A 145 -0.70 16.22 -12.75
C MET A 145 0.04 15.37 -13.78
N SER A 146 1.27 15.77 -14.15
CA SER A 146 2.06 15.03 -15.13
C SER A 146 2.40 13.63 -14.62
N LEU A 147 2.49 12.66 -15.54
CA LEU A 147 2.82 11.26 -15.22
C LEU A 147 4.11 11.14 -14.39
N MET A 148 5.10 11.99 -14.68
CA MET A 148 6.38 12.01 -13.95
C MET A 148 6.19 12.37 -12.47
N THR A 149 5.33 13.33 -12.16
CA THR A 149 5.05 13.69 -10.76
C THR A 149 4.31 12.57 -10.06
N GLN A 150 3.35 11.93 -10.72
CA GLN A 150 2.62 10.78 -10.15
C GLN A 150 3.55 9.61 -9.81
N LEU A 151 4.48 9.29 -10.73
CA LEU A 151 5.51 8.27 -10.51
C LEU A 151 6.46 8.66 -9.38
N ALA A 152 6.91 9.90 -9.34
CA ALA A 152 7.78 10.40 -8.26
C ALA A 152 7.09 10.27 -6.90
N ILE A 153 5.81 10.64 -6.78
CA ILE A 153 5.03 10.50 -5.54
C ILE A 153 4.91 9.03 -5.13
N GLY A 154 4.65 8.12 -6.09
CA GLY A 154 4.65 6.67 -5.84
C GLY A 154 5.99 6.12 -5.35
N LEU A 155 7.10 6.58 -5.95
CA LEU A 155 8.45 6.21 -5.53
C LEU A 155 8.80 6.76 -4.14
N LEU A 156 8.38 7.98 -3.82
CA LEU A 156 8.54 8.57 -2.49
C LEU A 156 7.76 7.81 -1.42
N GLN A 157 6.61 7.24 -1.77
CA GLN A 157 5.87 6.38 -0.85
C GLN A 157 6.58 5.03 -0.64
N ALA A 158 7.10 4.43 -1.70
CA ALA A 158 7.84 3.17 -1.61
C ALA A 158 9.17 3.36 -0.84
N CYS A 159 9.81 4.50 -1.03
CA CYS A 159 11.03 4.92 -0.36
C CYS A 159 10.68 5.85 0.80
N GLU A 160 10.17 5.32 1.92
CA GLU A 160 10.01 6.09 3.17
C GLU A 160 11.39 6.46 3.79
N ILE A 161 12.25 7.10 3.00
CA ILE A 161 13.45 7.80 3.41
C ILE A 161 13.17 9.30 3.21
N PRO A 162 13.60 10.18 4.15
CA PRO A 162 13.30 11.60 4.06
C PRO A 162 13.78 12.19 2.75
N SER A 163 12.95 13.04 2.17
CA SER A 163 13.07 13.83 0.95
C SER A 163 14.28 14.77 0.87
N PHE A 164 15.31 14.57 1.69
CA PHE A 164 16.48 15.44 1.82
C PHE A 164 17.59 15.14 0.81
N LEU A 165 17.48 14.07 0.02
CA LEU A 165 18.56 13.64 -0.88
C LEU A 165 18.24 13.69 -2.38
N TYR A 166 17.04 14.09 -2.81
CA TYR A 166 16.73 14.22 -4.24
C TYR A 166 16.41 15.67 -4.60
N PRO A 167 17.39 16.44 -5.13
CA PRO A 167 17.08 17.66 -5.85
C PRO A 167 16.31 17.27 -7.12
N TYR A 168 15.24 18.00 -7.42
CA TYR A 168 14.32 17.75 -8.53
C TYR A 168 14.91 18.07 -9.92
N GLU A 169 16.22 18.31 -10.04
CA GLU A 169 16.78 19.15 -11.12
C GLU A 169 17.53 18.40 -12.24
N THR A 170 17.33 17.10 -12.45
CA THR A 170 18.04 16.34 -13.52
C THR A 170 17.15 15.42 -14.34
N SER A 171 16.05 15.92 -14.90
CA SER A 171 15.33 15.22 -15.98
C SER A 171 14.88 16.13 -17.13
N ALA A 172 15.46 17.32 -17.27
CA ALA A 172 15.25 18.19 -18.43
C ALA A 172 16.08 17.80 -19.68
N ASN A 173 16.88 16.72 -19.62
CA ASN A 173 17.84 16.36 -20.69
C ASN A 173 17.62 14.96 -21.29
N TYR A 174 16.43 14.37 -21.11
CA TYR A 174 16.04 13.16 -21.84
C TYR A 174 14.69 13.38 -22.54
N CYS A 175 14.71 14.30 -23.50
CA CYS A 175 13.86 14.35 -24.68
C CYS A 175 14.73 14.81 -25.85
#